data_AF-A0A2N1VIE9-F1
#
_entry.id   AF-A0A2N1VIE9-F1
#
_cell.length_a   1.000
_cell.length_b   1.000
_cell.length_c   1.000
_cell.angle_alpha   90.00
_cell.angle_beta   90.00
_cell.angle_gamma   90.00
#
_symmetry.space_group_name_H-M   'P 1'
#
loop_
_entity.id
_entity.type
_entity.pdbx_description
1 polymer ?
#
loop_
_entity_poly.entity_id
_entity_poly.type
_entity_poly.pdbx_seq_one_letter_code
_entity_poly.pdbx_strand_id
1 'polypeptide(L)'
;MKPFIKIAAHFLLPAYFAGSLILLSHCSLKNDHSIADRINSSKQNKANLLLQKFNAEIFDINSSKILNHTVVMDTLLLGVFRKNGDSYLRAGIKADGNKKYYAELECSPEILESYYKIKSGSVLIAARINRIDNCDVIAEADSLDGETLQYSLGKSVLLSGECLAIAEIPSIINAD
;
A
#
# COMPACT_ATOMS: atom_id res chain seq x y z
N MET A 1 -48.27 51.37 -10.99
CA MET A 1 -47.92 50.11 -11.67
C MET A 1 -46.70 49.49 -11.01
N LYS A 2 -46.91 48.58 -10.07
CA LYS A 2 -45.87 47.77 -9.39
C LYS A 2 -46.31 46.29 -9.43
N PRO A 3 -45.97 45.52 -10.49
CA PRO A 3 -45.92 44.07 -10.29
C PRO A 3 -44.72 43.35 -10.95
N PHE A 4 -43.90 44.01 -11.78
CA PHE A 4 -42.91 43.29 -12.59
C PHE A 4 -41.59 42.92 -11.88
N ILE A 5 -41.29 43.52 -10.72
CA ILE A 5 -39.97 43.35 -10.07
C ILE A 5 -39.90 42.09 -9.20
N LYS A 6 -41.04 41.52 -8.76
CA LYS A 6 -41.04 40.35 -7.85
C LYS A 6 -40.82 39.00 -8.54
N ILE A 7 -41.06 38.89 -9.84
CA ILE A 7 -40.98 37.60 -10.55
C ILE A 7 -39.54 37.27 -10.97
N ALA A 8 -38.71 38.28 -11.25
CA ALA A 8 -37.32 38.07 -11.69
C ALA A 8 -36.41 37.50 -10.58
N ALA A 9 -36.65 37.84 -9.31
CA ALA A 9 -35.80 37.41 -8.20
C ALA A 9 -36.00 35.93 -7.80
N HIS A 10 -37.16 35.33 -8.08
CA HIS A 10 -37.46 33.93 -7.71
C HIS A 10 -36.89 32.89 -8.69
N PHE A 11 -36.52 33.28 -9.90
CA PHE A 11 -35.93 32.37 -10.90
C PHE A 11 -34.39 32.44 -10.97
N LEU A 12 -33.75 33.49 -10.48
CA LEU A 12 -32.31 33.68 -10.61
C LEU A 12 -31.48 33.01 -9.50
N LEU A 13 -32.05 32.83 -8.30
CA LEU A 13 -31.38 32.16 -7.17
C LEU A 13 -31.17 30.64 -7.36
N PRO A 14 -32.17 29.84 -7.80
CA PRO A 14 -31.97 28.39 -7.96
C PRO A 14 -31.04 28.03 -9.15
N ALA A 15 -30.99 28.87 -10.19
CA ALA A 15 -30.09 28.66 -11.33
C ALA A 15 -28.61 28.81 -10.94
N TYR A 16 -28.30 29.71 -9.99
CA TYR A 16 -26.94 29.94 -9.52
C TYR A 16 -26.41 28.75 -8.68
N PHE A 17 -27.26 28.11 -7.87
CA PHE A 17 -26.89 26.91 -7.11
C PHE A 17 -26.81 25.64 -7.97
N ALA A 18 -27.64 25.50 -9.01
CA ALA A 18 -27.54 24.37 -9.92
C ALA A 18 -26.29 24.46 -10.83
N GLY A 19 -25.93 25.66 -11.28
CA GLY A 19 -24.72 25.88 -12.09
C GLY A 19 -23.42 25.63 -11.33
N SER A 20 -23.35 25.99 -10.04
CA SER A 20 -22.15 25.77 -9.22
C SER A 20 -21.87 24.29 -8.93
N LEU A 21 -22.92 23.47 -8.77
CA LEU A 21 -22.79 22.02 -8.61
C LEU A 21 -22.32 21.30 -9.90
N ILE A 22 -22.72 21.80 -11.07
CA ILE A 22 -22.31 21.23 -12.37
C ILE A 22 -20.85 21.61 -12.71
N LEU A 23 -20.41 22.82 -12.32
CA LEU A 23 -19.02 23.25 -12.50
C LEU A 23 -18.03 22.51 -11.56
N LEU A 24 -18.44 22.20 -10.33
CA LEU A 24 -17.60 21.41 -9.40
C LEU A 24 -17.45 19.94 -9.83
N SER A 25 -18.50 19.33 -10.39
CA SER A 25 -18.44 17.94 -10.87
C SER A 25 -17.58 17.77 -12.13
N HIS A 26 -17.46 18.79 -12.98
CA HIS A 26 -16.61 18.74 -14.17
C HIS A 26 -15.12 19.01 -13.91
N CYS A 27 -14.76 19.55 -12.73
CA CYS A 27 -13.35 19.77 -12.36
C CYS A 27 -12.71 18.54 -11.69
N SER A 28 -13.50 17.72 -10.99
CA SER A 28 -12.97 16.53 -10.29
C SER A 28 -12.65 15.37 -11.24
N LEU A 29 -13.48 15.12 -12.26
CA LEU A 29 -13.41 13.86 -13.03
C LEU A 29 -12.26 13.76 -14.05
N LYS A 30 -11.69 14.89 -14.51
CA LYS A 30 -10.64 14.87 -15.55
C LYS A 30 -9.21 14.75 -15.01
N ASN A 31 -8.95 15.14 -13.77
CA ASN A 31 -7.60 15.10 -13.20
C ASN A 31 -7.25 13.74 -12.58
N ASP A 32 -8.23 13.04 -12.00
CA ASP A 32 -7.99 11.81 -11.23
C ASP A 32 -7.43 10.65 -12.08
N HIS A 33 -7.91 10.49 -13.31
CA HIS A 33 -7.36 9.48 -14.23
C HIS A 33 -5.89 9.73 -14.56
N SER A 34 -5.51 10.99 -14.79
CA SER A 34 -4.13 11.35 -15.16
C SER A 34 -3.12 11.11 -14.02
N ILE A 35 -3.55 11.28 -12.77
CA ILE A 35 -2.70 11.07 -11.58
C ILE A 35 -2.54 9.58 -11.31
N ALA A 36 -3.62 8.81 -11.38
CA ALA A 36 -3.58 7.36 -11.23
C ALA A 36 -2.65 6.71 -12.27
N ASP A 37 -2.73 7.12 -13.54
CA ASP A 37 -1.87 6.62 -14.61
C ASP A 37 -0.39 6.96 -14.38
N ARG A 38 -0.10 8.17 -13.87
CA ARG A 38 1.27 8.58 -13.51
C ARG A 38 1.83 7.75 -12.35
N ILE A 39 1.05 7.51 -11.30
CA ILE A 39 1.46 6.68 -10.16
C ILE A 39 1.74 5.25 -10.64
N ASN A 40 0.86 4.70 -11.47
CA ASN A 40 1.01 3.34 -11.98
C ASN A 40 2.23 3.21 -12.89
N SER A 41 2.46 4.20 -13.77
CA SER A 41 3.66 4.26 -14.61
C SER A 41 4.95 4.38 -13.78
N SER A 42 4.95 5.22 -12.74
CA SER A 42 6.08 5.36 -11.81
C SER A 42 6.37 4.05 -11.06
N LYS A 43 5.33 3.38 -10.57
CA LYS A 43 5.43 2.06 -9.95
C LYS A 43 6.04 1.04 -10.91
N GLN A 44 5.52 0.93 -12.14
CA GLN A 44 6.03 0.00 -13.16
C GLN A 44 7.50 0.28 -13.50
N ASN A 45 7.88 1.54 -13.67
CA ASN A 45 9.26 1.93 -13.94
C ASN A 45 10.20 1.52 -12.80
N LYS A 46 9.81 1.80 -11.55
CA LYS A 46 10.60 1.40 -10.36
C LYS A 46 10.68 -0.12 -10.23
N ALA A 47 9.60 -0.84 -10.50
CA ALA A 47 9.61 -2.30 -10.50
C ALA A 47 10.59 -2.83 -11.55
N ASN A 48 10.54 -2.34 -12.78
CA ASN A 48 11.45 -2.75 -13.86
C ASN A 48 12.92 -2.50 -13.51
N LEU A 49 13.24 -1.36 -12.89
CA LEU A 49 14.60 -1.06 -12.43
C LEU A 49 15.08 -2.06 -11.37
N LEU A 50 14.23 -2.42 -10.40
CA LEU A 50 14.56 -3.40 -9.37
C LEU A 50 14.70 -4.82 -9.96
N LEU A 51 13.80 -5.22 -10.84
CA LEU A 51 13.84 -6.51 -11.53
C LEU A 51 15.14 -6.69 -12.30
N GLN A 52 15.54 -5.68 -13.08
CA GLN A 52 16.79 -5.71 -13.84
C GLN A 52 18.03 -5.67 -12.94
N LYS A 53 18.05 -4.77 -11.94
CA LYS A 53 19.21 -4.58 -11.07
C LYS A 53 19.56 -5.83 -10.27
N PHE A 54 18.55 -6.57 -9.81
CA PHE A 54 18.76 -7.71 -8.92
C PHE A 54 18.49 -9.08 -9.57
N ASN A 55 18.25 -9.12 -10.89
CA ASN A 55 17.81 -10.32 -11.60
C ASN A 55 16.65 -11.01 -10.86
N ALA A 56 15.64 -10.21 -10.52
CA ALA A 56 14.54 -10.60 -9.66
C ALA A 56 13.28 -10.92 -10.46
N GLU A 57 12.33 -11.62 -9.83
CA GLU A 57 10.99 -11.86 -10.36
C GLU A 57 9.96 -11.03 -9.60
N ILE A 58 8.81 -10.72 -10.23
CA ILE A 58 7.68 -10.14 -9.48
C ILE A 58 7.14 -11.24 -8.55
N PHE A 59 6.84 -10.87 -7.31
CA PHE A 59 6.20 -11.77 -6.38
C PHE A 59 4.82 -12.23 -6.90
N ASP A 60 4.66 -13.54 -7.03
CA ASP A 60 3.40 -14.20 -7.40
C ASP A 60 3.13 -15.33 -6.40
N ILE A 61 1.93 -15.32 -5.80
CA ILE A 61 1.48 -16.31 -4.82
C ILE A 61 1.46 -17.75 -5.36
N ASN A 62 1.37 -17.92 -6.68
CA ASN A 62 1.34 -19.23 -7.33
C ASN A 62 2.73 -19.73 -7.72
N SER A 63 3.75 -18.87 -7.64
CA SER A 63 5.12 -19.25 -7.98
C SER A 63 5.70 -20.13 -6.90
N SER A 64 6.01 -21.38 -7.25
CA SER A 64 6.76 -22.29 -6.37
C SER A 64 8.22 -21.87 -6.16
N LYS A 65 8.67 -20.81 -6.85
CA LYS A 65 10.08 -20.38 -6.90
C LYS A 65 10.44 -19.23 -5.96
N ILE A 66 9.58 -18.84 -5.04
CA ILE A 66 9.89 -17.69 -4.16
C ILE A 66 11.08 -17.99 -3.23
N LEU A 67 11.23 -19.24 -2.77
CA LEU A 67 12.30 -19.61 -1.86
C LEU A 67 13.68 -19.57 -2.55
N ASN A 68 14.65 -18.95 -1.89
CA ASN A 68 16.03 -18.72 -2.33
C ASN A 68 16.19 -17.88 -3.59
N HIS A 69 15.13 -17.18 -4.02
CA HIS A 69 15.18 -16.28 -5.16
C HIS A 69 14.99 -14.83 -4.71
N THR A 70 15.44 -13.91 -5.56
CA THR A 70 15.15 -12.49 -5.38
C THR A 70 13.80 -12.17 -5.98
N VAL A 71 12.92 -11.56 -5.19
CA VAL A 71 11.59 -11.13 -5.62
C VAL A 71 11.39 -9.65 -5.37
N VAL A 72 10.60 -9.01 -6.23
CA VAL A 72 10.10 -7.65 -6.06
C VAL A 72 8.64 -7.71 -5.61
N MET A 73 8.35 -7.15 -4.45
CA MET A 73 7.03 -7.16 -3.80
C MET A 73 6.45 -5.74 -3.74
N ASP A 74 5.18 -5.57 -4.07
CA ASP A 74 4.41 -4.38 -3.72
C ASP A 74 3.93 -4.51 -2.28
N THR A 75 4.29 -3.56 -1.43
CA THR A 75 4.12 -3.68 0.01
C THR A 75 3.60 -2.39 0.64
N LEU A 76 3.01 -2.57 1.82
CA LEU A 76 2.72 -1.52 2.79
C LEU A 76 3.64 -1.71 4.00
N LEU A 77 4.40 -0.68 4.34
CA LEU A 77 5.30 -0.69 5.49
C LEU A 77 4.51 -0.75 6.79
N LEU A 78 4.88 -1.69 7.67
CA LEU A 78 4.26 -1.85 9.00
C LEU A 78 5.17 -1.35 10.12
N GLY A 79 6.49 -1.44 9.95
CA GLY A 79 7.46 -0.87 10.87
C GLY A 79 8.83 -1.53 10.80
N VAL A 80 9.73 -1.08 11.68
CA VAL A 80 11.07 -1.64 11.86
C VAL A 80 11.22 -2.08 13.31
N PHE A 81 11.87 -3.22 13.53
CA PHE A 81 12.20 -3.71 14.87
C PHE A 81 13.61 -4.31 14.89
N ARG A 82 14.15 -4.53 16.09
CA ARG A 82 15.48 -5.13 16.27
C ARG A 82 15.38 -6.51 16.88
N LYS A 83 16.20 -7.44 16.40
CA LYS A 83 16.30 -8.81 16.92
C LYS A 83 17.76 -9.24 16.85
N ASN A 84 18.32 -9.64 18.00
CA ASN A 84 19.73 -10.07 18.12
C ASN A 84 20.77 -9.04 17.66
N GLY A 85 20.43 -7.74 17.68
CA GLY A 85 21.31 -6.67 17.21
C GLY A 85 21.04 -6.23 15.76
N ASP A 86 20.43 -7.09 14.96
CA ASP A 86 20.09 -6.78 13.57
C ASP A 86 18.75 -6.06 13.47
N SER A 87 18.57 -5.29 12.40
CA SER A 87 17.38 -4.48 12.16
C SER A 87 16.54 -5.10 11.05
N TYR A 88 15.26 -5.32 11.35
CA TYR A 88 14.32 -5.99 10.48
C TYR A 88 13.19 -5.04 10.09
N LEU A 89 12.87 -5.00 8.80
CA LEU A 89 11.73 -4.32 8.23
C LEU A 89 10.56 -5.29 8.13
N ARG A 90 9.40 -4.90 8.68
CA ARG A 90 8.15 -5.63 8.53
C ARG A 90 7.22 -4.91 7.57
N ALA A 91 6.69 -5.64 6.60
CA ALA A 91 5.79 -5.10 5.58
C ALA A 91 4.64 -6.07 5.26
N GLY A 92 3.45 -5.56 4.97
CA GLY A 92 2.35 -6.33 4.40
C GLY A 92 2.48 -6.37 2.88
N ILE A 93 2.37 -7.54 2.26
CA ILE A 93 2.50 -7.72 0.82
C ILE A 93 1.10 -7.60 0.19
N LYS A 94 0.98 -6.73 -0.82
CA LYS A 94 -0.23 -6.61 -1.63
C LYS A 94 -0.23 -7.74 -2.66
N ALA A 95 -1.00 -8.77 -2.38
CA ALA A 95 -1.13 -9.95 -3.23
C ALA A 95 -2.60 -10.32 -3.39
N ASP A 96 -2.98 -10.73 -4.59
CA ASP A 96 -4.35 -11.14 -4.90
C ASP A 96 -4.54 -12.61 -4.47
N GLY A 97 -5.05 -12.82 -3.25
CA GLY A 97 -5.30 -14.16 -2.74
C GLY A 97 -6.09 -14.19 -1.43
N ASN A 98 -6.50 -15.39 -1.03
CA ASN A 98 -7.32 -15.60 0.17
C ASN A 98 -6.51 -15.58 1.49
N LYS A 99 -5.18 -15.52 1.40
CA LYS A 99 -4.28 -15.45 2.55
C LYS A 99 -3.64 -14.07 2.63
N LYS A 100 -3.35 -13.62 3.85
CA LYS A 100 -2.54 -12.42 4.06
C LYS A 100 -1.06 -12.77 3.97
N TYR A 101 -0.30 -11.97 3.25
CA TYR A 101 1.14 -12.15 3.08
C TYR A 101 1.90 -11.03 3.79
N TYR A 102 2.95 -11.39 4.51
CA TYR A 102 3.81 -10.47 5.23
C TYR A 102 5.27 -10.77 4.90
N ALA A 103 6.11 -9.75 4.95
CA ALA A 103 7.56 -9.85 4.84
C ALA A 103 8.20 -9.40 6.15
N GLU A 104 9.21 -10.15 6.60
CA GLU A 104 10.13 -9.80 7.68
C GLU A 104 11.55 -9.90 7.14
N LEU A 105 12.14 -8.75 6.83
CA LEU A 105 13.37 -8.69 6.05
C LEU A 105 14.47 -8.02 6.86
N GLU A 106 15.61 -8.69 6.98
CA GLU A 106 16.81 -8.10 7.51
C GLU A 106 17.30 -6.99 6.56
N CYS A 107 17.53 -5.79 7.07
CA CYS A 107 17.92 -4.64 6.25
C CYS A 107 19.27 -4.10 6.68
N SER A 108 20.10 -3.72 5.70
CA SER A 108 21.31 -2.95 5.97
C SER A 108 20.96 -1.52 6.45
N PRO A 109 21.88 -0.84 7.16
CA PRO A 109 21.69 0.54 7.59
C PRO A 109 21.33 1.50 6.45
N GLU A 110 21.93 1.34 5.27
CA GLU A 110 21.70 2.19 4.10
C GLU A 110 20.26 2.06 3.57
N ILE A 111 19.72 0.84 3.62
CA ILE A 111 18.32 0.59 3.25
C ILE A 111 17.38 1.21 4.29
N LEU A 112 17.74 1.17 5.58
CA LEU A 112 16.96 1.81 6.63
C LEU A 112 16.97 3.34 6.53
N GLU A 113 18.08 3.95 6.13
CA GLU A 113 18.10 5.38 5.82
C GLU A 113 17.15 5.74 4.68
N SER A 114 17.04 4.87 3.68
CA SER A 114 16.06 5.02 2.60
C SER A 114 14.63 4.85 3.14
N TYR A 115 14.42 3.91 4.07
CA TYR A 115 13.14 3.73 4.75
C TYR A 115 12.67 4.99 5.49
N TYR A 116 13.54 5.64 6.26
CA TYR A 116 13.18 6.82 7.05
C TYR A 116 12.82 8.06 6.20
N LYS A 117 13.11 8.04 4.89
CA LYS A 117 12.76 9.11 3.95
C LYS A 117 11.40 8.90 3.27
N ILE A 118 10.80 7.72 3.41
CA ILE A 118 9.53 7.35 2.76
C ILE A 118 8.37 8.07 3.46
N LYS A 119 7.45 8.61 2.66
CA LYS A 119 6.27 9.34 3.15
C LYS A 119 4.95 8.61 2.87
N SER A 120 4.86 7.86 1.78
CA SER A 120 3.62 7.23 1.33
C SER A 120 3.25 5.95 2.10
N GLY A 121 4.23 5.32 2.76
CA GLY A 121 4.11 3.98 3.37
C GLY A 121 3.97 2.83 2.36
N SER A 122 3.66 3.10 1.08
CA SER A 122 3.56 2.10 0.01
C SER A 122 4.86 2.04 -0.77
N VAL A 123 5.49 0.87 -0.83
CA VAL A 123 6.81 0.70 -1.44
C VAL A 123 6.94 -0.60 -2.20
N LEU A 124 7.82 -0.59 -3.19
CA LEU A 124 8.38 -1.79 -3.78
C LEU A 124 9.61 -2.22 -2.97
N ILE A 125 9.67 -3.48 -2.57
CA ILE A 125 10.83 -4.05 -1.89
C ILE A 125 11.40 -5.16 -2.77
N ALA A 126 12.69 -5.08 -3.07
CA ALA A 126 13.45 -6.20 -3.63
C ALA A 126 14.08 -6.96 -2.47
N ALA A 127 13.82 -8.26 -2.37
CA ALA A 127 14.29 -9.09 -1.27
C ALA A 127 14.67 -10.50 -1.73
N ARG A 128 15.67 -11.09 -1.09
CA ARG A 128 15.98 -12.51 -1.21
C ARG A 128 15.28 -13.27 -0.10
N ILE A 129 14.29 -14.11 -0.45
CA ILE A 129 13.52 -14.87 0.53
C ILE A 129 14.25 -16.18 0.83
N ASN A 130 14.49 -16.47 2.11
CA ASN A 130 15.18 -17.69 2.54
C ASN A 130 14.32 -18.57 3.47
N ARG A 131 13.17 -18.07 3.93
CA ARG A 131 12.21 -18.85 4.73
C ARG A 131 10.78 -18.41 4.44
N ILE A 132 9.88 -19.39 4.48
CA ILE A 132 8.44 -19.20 4.32
C ILE A 132 7.75 -19.94 5.45
N ASP A 133 7.07 -19.20 6.31
CA ASP A 133 6.32 -19.73 7.45
C ASP A 133 4.82 -19.56 7.19
N ASN A 134 4.03 -20.64 7.38
CA ASN A 134 2.58 -20.53 7.41
C ASN A 134 2.16 -20.30 8.86
N CYS A 135 1.46 -19.19 9.11
CA CYS A 135 1.05 -18.81 10.45
C CYS A 135 -0.48 -18.82 10.53
N ASP A 136 -1.02 -19.30 11.65
CA ASP A 136 -2.40 -19.08 12.00
C ASP A 136 -2.50 -17.79 12.80
N VAL A 137 -3.39 -16.88 12.39
CA VAL A 137 -3.68 -15.65 13.13
C VAL A 137 -4.76 -15.99 14.13
N ILE A 138 -4.47 -15.82 15.41
CA ILE A 138 -5.38 -16.14 16.52
C ILE A 138 -5.66 -14.86 17.30
N ALA A 139 -6.92 -14.61 17.60
CA ALA A 139 -7.33 -13.63 18.60
C ALA A 139 -7.60 -14.35 19.92
N GLU A 140 -7.04 -13.84 20.99
CA GLU A 140 -7.30 -14.32 22.34
C GLU A 140 -8.27 -13.36 23.02
N ALA A 141 -9.32 -13.89 23.63
CA ALA A 141 -10.25 -13.16 24.46
C ALA A 141 -10.17 -13.71 25.88
N ASP A 142 -9.89 -12.82 26.83
CA ASP A 142 -9.94 -13.14 28.25
C ASP A 142 -11.40 -13.29 28.69
N SER A 143 -11.72 -14.44 29.28
CA SER A 143 -13.04 -14.69 29.84
C SER A 143 -13.03 -14.59 31.37
N LEU A 144 -14.17 -14.19 31.94
CA LEU A 144 -14.31 -13.93 33.38
C LEU A 144 -14.30 -15.20 34.24
N ASP A 145 -14.49 -16.36 33.61
CA ASP A 145 -14.42 -17.71 34.17
C ASP A 145 -13.01 -18.33 34.13
N GLY A 146 -12.02 -17.57 33.64
CA GLY A 146 -10.60 -17.98 33.69
C GLY A 146 -10.15 -18.87 32.54
N GLU A 147 -11.01 -19.15 31.57
CA GLU A 147 -10.64 -19.81 30.31
C GLU A 147 -10.29 -18.78 29.23
N THR A 148 -9.21 -19.01 28.48
CA THR A 148 -8.83 -18.18 27.33
C THR A 148 -9.56 -18.69 26.09
N LEU A 149 -10.47 -17.90 25.56
CA LEU A 149 -11.14 -18.21 24.30
C LEU A 149 -10.25 -17.78 23.14
N GLN A 150 -9.82 -18.73 22.32
CA GLN A 150 -9.03 -18.49 21.12
C GLN A 150 -9.91 -18.57 19.86
N TYR A 151 -9.91 -17.50 19.06
CA TYR A 151 -10.60 -17.44 17.78
C TYR A 151 -9.60 -17.36 16.63
N SER A 152 -9.68 -18.29 15.68
CA SER A 152 -8.88 -18.19 14.45
C SER A 152 -9.40 -17.05 13.57
N LEU A 153 -8.53 -16.08 13.29
CA LEU A 153 -8.77 -14.96 12.38
C LEU A 153 -8.32 -15.27 10.93
N GLY A 154 -7.93 -16.53 10.67
CA GLY A 154 -7.49 -17.01 9.36
C GLY A 154 -6.00 -17.31 9.27
N LYS A 155 -5.54 -17.63 8.06
CA LYS A 155 -4.15 -18.03 7.78
C LYS A 155 -3.37 -16.90 7.14
N SER A 156 -2.12 -16.73 7.54
CA SER A 156 -1.16 -15.84 6.92
C SER A 156 0.10 -16.58 6.50
N VAL A 157 0.87 -15.94 5.62
CA VAL A 157 2.19 -16.42 5.18
C VAL A 157 3.20 -15.34 5.51
N LEU A 158 4.25 -15.72 6.23
CA LEU A 158 5.38 -14.85 6.55
C LEU A 158 6.57 -15.26 5.68
N LEU A 159 7.05 -14.32 4.87
CA LEU A 159 8.28 -14.45 4.10
C LEU A 159 9.41 -13.81 4.90
N SER A 160 10.43 -14.57 5.24
CA SER A 160 11.65 -14.03 5.87
C SER A 160 12.83 -14.07 4.92
N GLY A 161 13.72 -13.10 5.05
CA GLY A 161 14.85 -12.98 4.14
C GLY A 161 15.69 -11.72 4.33
N GLU A 162 16.44 -11.38 3.29
CA GLU A 162 17.31 -10.22 3.21
C GLU A 162 16.68 -9.15 2.31
N CYS A 163 16.59 -7.92 2.80
CA CYS A 163 16.16 -6.77 2.01
C CYS A 163 17.34 -6.26 1.19
N LEU A 164 17.15 -6.13 -0.13
CA LEU A 164 18.19 -5.68 -1.05
C LEU A 164 17.98 -4.22 -1.47
N ALA A 165 16.73 -3.77 -1.57
CA ALA A 165 16.38 -2.39 -1.87
C ALA A 165 14.93 -2.08 -1.53
N ILE A 166 14.67 -0.78 -1.30
CA ILE A 166 13.33 -0.22 -1.12
C ILE A 166 13.14 0.96 -2.08
N ALA A 167 11.97 1.04 -2.70
CA ALA A 167 11.61 2.13 -3.61
C ALA A 167 10.18 2.61 -3.32
N GLU A 168 10.04 3.88 -2.96
CA GLU A 168 8.73 4.46 -2.66
C GLU A 168 7.79 4.47 -3.86
N ILE A 169 6.53 4.09 -3.66
CA ILE A 169 5.45 4.34 -4.61
C ILE A 169 4.79 5.66 -4.20
N PRO A 170 4.78 6.70 -5.05
CA PRO A 170 4.20 7.98 -4.69
C PRO A 170 2.71 7.85 -4.37
N SER A 171 2.24 8.56 -3.34
CA SER A 171 0.81 8.68 -3.01
C SER A 171 0.22 9.96 -3.60
N ILE A 172 -1.10 9.96 -3.82
CA ILE A 172 -1.87 11.10 -4.36
C ILE A 172 -1.65 12.39 -3.55
N ILE A 173 -1.32 12.27 -2.26
CA ILE A 173 -1.09 13.38 -1.33
C ILE A 173 0.23 14.15 -1.64
N ASN A 174 1.11 13.61 -2.50
CA ASN A 174 2.40 14.22 -2.84
C ASN A 174 2.63 14.36 -4.36
N ALA A 175 1.55 14.53 -5.15
CA ALA A 175 1.67 14.81 -6.58
C ALA A 175 1.86 16.32 -6.85
N ASP A 176 2.88 16.92 -6.24
CA ASP A 176 3.34 18.29 -6.50
C ASP A 176 4.76 18.28 -7.10
#